data_AF-W7AFT7-F1
#
_entry.id   AF-W7AFT7-F1
#
_cell.length_a   1.000
_cell.length_b   1.000
_cell.length_c   1.000
_cell.angle_alpha   90.00
_cell.angle_beta   90.00
_cell.angle_gamma   90.00
#
_symmetry.space_group_name_H-M   'P 1'
#
loop_
_entity.id
_entity.type
_entity.pdbx_description
1 polymer ?
#
loop_
_entity_poly.entity_id
_entity_poly.type
_entity_poly.pdbx_seq_one_letter_code
_entity_poly.pdbx_strand_id
1 'polypeptide(L)'
;MGGSILGNFMNSLRADAEKRKHCNKEPNLNEGICKLTNYLDRPISVSEDIFSAKDEGWSSSLRNFLYGRSRSICVYLELWLTALELTSAARGEILGGNCKYKDFKEEVVSGRSGSRCKVDVQLSHWRNFVQRSSLSMSQSYEKNLQLCMQIVREIYKGLKITQVGRTTKVNLKQEHNICGNVYKALTEWVDEKFAEEILKNWFSTEDSEGKPMNTLQVAGTDLFEVISEDLIGDDAGIKDLKCKCEGIKGVGIQSIEKKFITEKTQDSITEIVQHLPSEDVTTEDSLSSTLQEYIQESNIAKGSEAETDDSSGSGPFTVSAGVSWGGMIGGGAVAVALGSLGVYGMTRIMTRGGRVARRGSKYQRAMGSVSYTPKP
;
A
#
# COMPACT_ATOMS: atom_id res chain seq x y z
N MET A 1 16.57 -0.53 11.16
CA MET A 1 16.40 -0.76 9.71
C MET A 1 15.01 -0.27 9.35
N GLY A 2 14.89 0.84 8.63
CA GLY A 2 13.60 1.26 8.09
C GLY A 2 13.18 0.25 7.02
N GLY A 3 11.90 -0.11 6.98
CA GLY A 3 11.35 -0.98 5.94
C GLY A 3 10.25 -0.24 5.19
N SER A 4 9.91 -0.75 4.01
CA SER A 4 8.81 -0.29 3.16
C SER A 4 7.51 -0.09 3.95
N ILE A 5 7.00 1.16 4.05
CA ILE A 5 5.81 1.46 4.86
C ILE A 5 4.56 0.81 4.25
N LEU A 6 4.29 1.09 2.98
CA LEU A 6 3.12 0.55 2.28
C LEU A 6 3.29 -0.95 2.03
N GLY A 7 4.49 -1.40 1.70
CA GLY A 7 4.79 -2.82 1.55
C GLY A 7 4.58 -3.63 2.83
N ASN A 8 4.91 -3.07 4.00
CA ASN A 8 4.64 -3.69 5.30
C ASN A 8 3.13 -3.72 5.61
N PHE A 9 2.40 -2.64 5.31
CA PHE A 9 0.95 -2.60 5.43
C PHE A 9 0.29 -3.69 4.56
N MET A 10 0.69 -3.79 3.28
CA MET A 10 0.21 -4.84 2.38
C MET A 10 0.54 -6.24 2.88
N ASN A 11 1.74 -6.43 3.42
CA ASN A 11 2.11 -7.71 4.03
C ASN A 11 1.21 -8.06 5.21
N SER A 12 0.86 -7.07 6.05
CA SER A 12 -0.03 -7.26 7.19
C SER A 12 -1.43 -7.67 6.73
N LEU A 13 -2.00 -6.98 5.73
CA LEU A 13 -3.29 -7.34 5.14
C LEU A 13 -3.29 -8.77 4.61
N ARG A 14 -2.27 -9.14 3.82
CA ARG A 14 -2.14 -10.50 3.27
C ARG A 14 -2.00 -11.55 4.37
N ALA A 15 -1.13 -11.32 5.35
CA ALA A 15 -0.92 -12.25 6.46
C ALA A 15 -2.19 -12.44 7.30
N ASP A 16 -3.00 -11.39 7.46
CA ASP A 16 -4.27 -11.49 8.16
C ASP A 16 -5.31 -12.26 7.34
N ALA A 17 -5.27 -12.18 6.01
CA ALA A 17 -6.16 -12.94 5.13
C ALA A 17 -5.85 -14.44 5.23
N GLU A 18 -4.56 -14.79 5.25
CA GLU A 18 -4.08 -16.16 5.51
C GLU A 18 -4.56 -16.69 6.86
N LYS A 19 -4.37 -15.91 7.93
CA LYS A 19 -4.70 -16.33 9.31
C LYS A 19 -6.18 -16.58 9.54
N ARG A 20 -7.07 -15.80 8.90
CA ARG A 20 -8.51 -15.84 9.22
C ARG A 20 -9.20 -17.15 8.86
N LYS A 21 -8.49 -18.15 8.32
CA LYS A 21 -9.04 -19.42 7.78
C LYS A 21 -10.15 -19.19 6.74
N HIS A 22 -10.38 -17.95 6.33
CA HIS A 22 -11.43 -17.57 5.40
C HIS A 22 -11.09 -18.13 4.02
N CYS A 23 -9.83 -17.95 3.61
CA CYS A 23 -9.20 -18.60 2.46
C CYS A 23 -8.96 -20.11 2.64
N ASN A 24 -9.63 -20.79 3.57
CA ASN A 24 -9.63 -22.25 3.69
C ASN A 24 -11.03 -22.85 3.93
N LYS A 25 -12.06 -22.02 4.14
CA LYS A 25 -13.38 -22.47 4.62
C LYS A 25 -14.49 -22.32 3.59
N GLU A 26 -14.40 -21.35 2.69
CA GLU A 26 -15.43 -21.14 1.67
C GLU A 26 -15.10 -21.89 0.37
N PRO A 27 -16.09 -22.39 -0.38
CA PRO A 27 -15.85 -23.05 -1.66
C PRO A 27 -15.33 -22.09 -2.76
N ASN A 28 -15.45 -20.77 -2.57
CA ASN A 28 -15.01 -19.73 -3.51
C ASN A 28 -13.55 -19.28 -3.30
N LEU A 29 -12.65 -20.23 -3.00
CA LEU A 29 -11.21 -19.99 -2.77
C LEU A 29 -10.46 -19.36 -3.94
N ASN A 30 -11.11 -19.28 -5.10
CA ASN A 30 -10.49 -18.97 -6.39
C ASN A 30 -10.66 -17.51 -6.81
N GLU A 31 -11.16 -16.65 -5.92
CA GLU A 31 -11.40 -15.23 -6.17
C GLU A 31 -10.72 -14.36 -5.11
N GLY A 32 -10.54 -13.07 -5.44
CA GLY A 32 -10.20 -12.06 -4.45
C GLY A 32 -8.78 -12.15 -3.88
N ILE A 33 -8.63 -11.64 -2.65
CA ILE A 33 -7.38 -11.70 -1.88
C ILE A 33 -6.93 -13.14 -1.58
N CYS A 34 -7.87 -14.08 -1.46
CA CYS A 34 -7.55 -15.48 -1.22
C CYS A 34 -6.86 -16.11 -2.42
N LYS A 35 -7.34 -15.81 -3.63
CA LYS A 35 -6.64 -16.21 -4.86
C LYS A 35 -5.24 -15.63 -4.90
N LEU A 36 -5.06 -14.33 -4.67
CA LEU A 36 -3.74 -13.68 -4.66
C LEU A 36 -2.77 -14.32 -3.68
N THR A 37 -3.28 -14.61 -2.48
CA THR A 37 -2.49 -15.22 -1.40
C THR A 37 -2.02 -16.62 -1.77
N ASN A 38 -2.93 -17.45 -2.28
CA ASN A 38 -2.66 -18.84 -2.64
C ASN A 38 -2.04 -19.01 -4.04
N TYR A 39 -1.97 -17.96 -4.84
CA TYR A 39 -1.35 -18.00 -6.16
C TYR A 39 0.15 -18.21 -6.00
N LEU A 40 0.64 -19.35 -6.46
CA LEU A 40 2.04 -19.72 -6.43
C LEU A 40 2.51 -20.06 -7.84
N ASP A 41 3.79 -19.80 -8.08
CA ASP A 41 4.60 -20.42 -9.13
C ASP A 41 4.54 -19.87 -10.55
N ARG A 42 3.91 -18.72 -10.80
CA ARG A 42 3.96 -18.08 -12.12
C ARG A 42 4.11 -16.56 -12.07
N PRO A 43 4.94 -15.98 -12.96
CA PRO A 43 4.85 -14.57 -13.28
C PRO A 43 3.45 -14.25 -13.82
N ILE A 44 2.88 -13.14 -13.39
CA ILE A 44 1.61 -12.61 -13.91
C ILE A 44 1.89 -11.34 -14.69
N SER A 45 1.14 -11.08 -15.77
CA SER A 45 1.22 -9.79 -16.44
C SER A 45 0.56 -8.72 -15.58
N VAL A 46 1.18 -7.53 -15.49
CA VAL A 46 0.59 -6.34 -14.84
C VAL A 46 -0.72 -5.94 -15.53
N SER A 47 -0.82 -6.16 -16.84
CA SER A 47 -2.00 -5.84 -17.65
C SER A 47 -3.12 -6.88 -17.53
N GLU A 48 -2.91 -7.96 -16.78
CA GLU A 48 -3.93 -8.98 -16.54
C GLU A 48 -4.63 -8.75 -15.20
N ASP A 49 -5.91 -9.09 -15.16
CA ASP A 49 -6.68 -9.17 -13.93
C ASP A 49 -7.22 -10.57 -13.78
N ILE A 50 -6.38 -11.38 -13.14
CA ILE A 50 -6.71 -12.74 -12.79
C ILE A 50 -7.35 -12.81 -11.40
N PHE A 51 -7.46 -11.72 -10.64
CA PHE A 51 -7.89 -11.72 -9.24
C PHE A 51 -9.29 -11.15 -9.02
N SER A 52 -9.84 -10.40 -9.97
CA SER A 52 -11.25 -10.01 -9.97
C SER A 52 -12.16 -11.18 -10.34
N ALA A 53 -13.33 -11.18 -9.71
CA ALA A 53 -14.39 -12.16 -9.95
C ALA A 53 -15.26 -11.80 -11.17
N LYS A 54 -15.25 -10.54 -11.62
CA LYS A 54 -16.21 -10.04 -12.62
C LYS A 54 -15.54 -9.13 -13.63
N ASP A 55 -16.02 -9.20 -14.87
CA ASP A 55 -15.68 -8.21 -15.88
C ASP A 55 -16.17 -6.82 -15.43
N GLU A 56 -15.25 -5.87 -15.40
CA GLU A 56 -15.47 -4.51 -14.91
C GLU A 56 -16.26 -3.66 -15.92
N GLY A 57 -16.50 -4.20 -17.12
CA GLY A 57 -17.12 -3.47 -18.23
C GLY A 57 -16.19 -2.42 -18.85
N TRP A 58 -14.92 -2.39 -18.44
CA TRP A 58 -13.91 -1.52 -19.02
C TRP A 58 -13.49 -2.03 -20.40
N SER A 59 -13.42 -1.11 -21.36
CA SER A 59 -12.78 -1.35 -22.66
C SER A 59 -11.35 -1.83 -22.46
N SER A 60 -10.79 -2.60 -23.39
CA SER A 60 -9.40 -3.05 -23.30
C SER A 60 -8.40 -1.89 -23.18
N SER A 61 -8.69 -0.75 -23.85
CA SER A 61 -7.89 0.48 -23.76
C SER A 61 -7.91 1.06 -22.34
N LEU A 62 -9.11 1.28 -21.78
CA LEU A 62 -9.25 1.82 -20.42
C LEU A 62 -8.63 0.87 -19.38
N ARG A 63 -8.84 -0.44 -19.55
CA ARG A 63 -8.29 -1.47 -18.66
C ARG A 63 -6.76 -1.42 -18.63
N ASN A 64 -6.12 -1.45 -19.80
CA ASN A 64 -4.66 -1.37 -19.90
C ASN A 64 -4.13 -0.08 -19.25
N PHE A 65 -4.78 1.05 -19.51
CA PHE A 65 -4.44 2.34 -18.91
C PHE A 65 -4.54 2.29 -17.37
N LEU A 66 -5.67 1.86 -16.82
CA LEU A 66 -5.88 1.80 -15.37
C LEU A 66 -4.94 0.79 -14.70
N TYR A 67 -4.55 -0.28 -15.38
CA TYR A 67 -3.67 -1.29 -14.81
C TYR A 67 -2.22 -0.81 -14.74
N GLY A 68 -1.73 -0.20 -15.81
CA GLY A 68 -0.43 0.48 -15.81
C GLY A 68 -0.39 1.59 -14.75
N ARG A 69 -1.44 2.43 -14.71
CA ARG A 69 -1.58 3.50 -13.72
C ARG A 69 -1.58 2.97 -12.28
N SER A 70 -2.33 1.89 -12.00
CA SER A 70 -2.39 1.27 -10.66
C SER A 70 -1.03 0.82 -10.14
N ARG A 71 -0.15 0.32 -11.02
CA ARG A 71 1.23 -0.04 -10.68
C ARG A 71 2.04 1.20 -10.35
N SER A 72 2.02 2.20 -11.23
CA SER A 72 2.81 3.43 -11.07
C SER A 72 2.44 4.16 -9.78
N ILE A 73 1.14 4.35 -9.50
CA ILE A 73 0.69 5.02 -8.27
C ILE A 73 1.08 4.23 -7.01
N CYS A 74 1.03 2.89 -7.02
CA CYS A 74 1.49 2.10 -5.88
C CYS A 74 2.98 2.27 -5.58
N VAL A 75 3.82 2.34 -6.61
CA VAL A 75 5.26 2.61 -6.41
C VAL A 75 5.50 4.06 -5.97
N TYR A 76 4.72 5.01 -6.49
CA TYR A 76 4.85 6.43 -6.15
C TYR A 76 4.43 6.71 -4.72
N LEU A 77 3.31 6.12 -4.28
CA LEU A 77 2.86 6.17 -2.90
C LEU A 77 3.94 5.62 -1.96
N GLU A 78 4.50 4.46 -2.27
CA GLU A 78 5.57 3.87 -1.47
C GLU A 78 6.79 4.80 -1.36
N LEU A 79 7.27 5.36 -2.48
CA LEU A 79 8.41 6.28 -2.47
C LEU A 79 8.09 7.59 -1.73
N TRP A 80 6.93 8.18 -1.97
CA TRP A 80 6.49 9.40 -1.29
C TRP A 80 6.40 9.20 0.21
N LEU A 81 5.84 8.07 0.68
CA LEU A 81 5.76 7.76 2.11
C LEU A 81 7.14 7.67 2.77
N THR A 82 8.21 7.33 2.04
CA THR A 82 9.59 7.36 2.57
C THR A 82 10.16 8.76 2.75
N ALA A 83 9.58 9.77 2.09
CA ALA A 83 9.95 11.17 2.25
C ALA A 83 9.20 11.87 3.41
N LEU A 84 8.28 11.16 4.07
CA LEU A 84 7.53 11.67 5.21
C LEU A 84 8.26 11.35 6.52
N GLU A 85 8.15 12.28 7.46
CA GLU A 85 8.68 12.16 8.81
C GLU A 85 7.60 11.67 9.76
N LEU A 86 7.91 10.67 10.59
CA LEU A 86 7.02 10.21 11.64
C LEU A 86 7.01 11.23 12.78
N THR A 87 5.87 11.85 13.01
CA THR A 87 5.67 12.83 14.09
C THR A 87 4.73 12.26 15.14
N SER A 88 5.09 12.38 16.42
CA SER A 88 4.22 11.98 17.52
C SER A 88 3.17 13.06 17.78
N ALA A 89 1.89 12.72 17.65
CA ALA A 89 0.76 13.58 18.01
C ALA A 89 0.00 13.02 19.22
N ALA A 90 -0.86 13.82 19.84
CA ALA A 90 -1.65 13.41 21.00
C ALA A 90 -2.57 12.20 20.75
N ARG A 91 -2.88 11.92 19.47
CA ARG A 91 -3.76 10.82 19.03
C ARG A 91 -3.02 9.65 18.36
N GLY A 92 -1.69 9.64 18.38
CA GLY A 92 -0.88 8.60 17.75
C GLY A 92 0.24 9.17 16.89
N GLU A 93 0.86 8.30 16.09
CA GLU A 93 1.89 8.68 15.14
C GLU A 93 1.24 9.14 13.83
N ILE A 94 1.72 10.27 13.30
CA ILE A 94 1.27 10.86 12.04
C ILE A 94 2.48 10.98 11.12
N LEU A 95 2.34 10.48 9.89
CA LEU A 95 3.31 10.72 8.83
C LEU A 95 3.09 12.14 8.30
N GLY A 96 4.06 13.02 8.54
CA GLY A 96 4.00 14.43 8.16
C GLY A 96 5.28 14.90 7.51
N GLY A 97 5.48 16.22 7.50
CA GLY A 97 6.64 16.86 6.90
C GLY A 97 6.25 17.86 5.82
N ASN A 98 7.25 18.43 5.15
CA ASN A 98 7.06 19.46 4.14
C ASN A 98 6.88 18.89 2.72
N CYS A 99 6.99 17.57 2.55
CA CYS A 99 6.89 16.91 1.25
C CYS A 99 5.43 16.49 0.97
N LYS A 100 4.66 17.36 0.30
CA LYS A 100 3.34 16.99 -0.21
C LYS A 100 3.47 16.08 -1.43
N TYR A 101 2.45 15.26 -1.70
CA TYR A 101 2.48 14.34 -2.85
C TYR A 101 2.71 15.07 -4.18
N LYS A 102 2.08 16.24 -4.37
CA LYS A 102 2.30 17.09 -5.54
C LYS A 102 3.77 17.52 -5.68
N ASP A 103 4.38 18.00 -4.60
CA ASP A 103 5.80 18.40 -4.61
C ASP A 103 6.71 17.21 -4.95
N PHE A 104 6.42 16.05 -4.39
CA PHE A 104 7.12 14.79 -4.73
C PHE A 104 6.99 14.46 -6.22
N LYS A 105 5.77 14.53 -6.77
CA LYS A 105 5.49 14.23 -8.18
C LYS A 105 6.22 15.22 -9.10
N GLU A 106 6.20 16.51 -8.79
CA GLU A 106 6.94 17.54 -9.53
C GLU A 106 8.46 17.28 -9.53
N GLU A 107 9.03 16.90 -8.39
CA GLU A 107 10.46 16.55 -8.28
C GLU A 107 10.80 15.30 -9.10
N VAL A 108 9.98 14.26 -9.01
CA VAL A 108 10.13 13.04 -9.83
C VAL A 108 10.03 13.37 -11.33
N VAL A 109 9.05 14.15 -11.75
CA VAL A 109 8.82 14.50 -13.17
C VAL A 109 9.89 15.46 -13.71
N SER A 110 10.45 16.32 -12.87
CA SER A 110 11.53 17.23 -13.28
C SER A 110 12.90 16.56 -13.28
N GLY A 111 13.01 15.34 -12.75
CA GLY A 111 14.28 14.65 -12.49
C GLY A 111 15.13 15.32 -11.40
N ARG A 112 14.70 16.46 -10.84
CA ARG A 112 15.51 17.21 -9.87
C ARG A 112 15.21 16.71 -8.47
N SER A 113 16.22 16.16 -7.80
CA SER A 113 16.16 15.96 -6.35
C SER A 113 16.11 17.33 -5.67
N GLY A 114 14.91 17.74 -5.24
CA GLY A 114 14.72 18.98 -4.53
C GLY A 114 15.00 18.81 -3.04
N SER A 115 15.26 19.91 -2.35
CA SER A 115 15.42 19.91 -0.90
C SER A 115 14.12 19.66 -0.13
N ARG A 116 12.95 19.68 -0.82
CA ARG A 116 11.64 19.57 -0.18
C ARG A 116 11.29 18.12 0.14
N CYS A 117 11.59 17.19 -0.78
CA CYS A 117 11.29 15.78 -0.64
C CYS A 117 12.55 14.92 -0.52
N LYS A 118 12.92 14.56 0.71
CA LYS A 118 14.04 13.64 0.97
C LYS A 118 13.60 12.19 0.81
N VAL A 119 13.44 11.73 -0.43
CA VAL A 119 13.02 10.36 -0.74
C VAL A 119 14.15 9.38 -0.43
N ASP A 120 13.89 8.38 0.41
CA ASP A 120 14.83 7.28 0.61
C ASP A 120 14.46 6.08 -0.27
N VAL A 121 14.95 6.14 -1.50
CA VAL A 121 14.72 5.12 -2.53
C VAL A 121 15.16 3.72 -2.08
N GLN A 122 16.12 3.61 -1.16
CA GLN A 122 16.59 2.31 -0.67
C GLN A 122 15.57 1.60 0.22
N LEU A 123 14.64 2.33 0.82
CA LEU A 123 13.57 1.76 1.64
C LEU A 123 12.43 1.15 0.80
N SER A 124 12.30 1.58 -0.47
CA SER A 124 11.31 1.02 -1.39
C SER A 124 11.86 -0.19 -2.13
N HIS A 125 11.25 -1.36 -1.87
CA HIS A 125 11.48 -2.57 -2.66
C HIS A 125 10.82 -2.49 -4.04
N TRP A 126 9.85 -1.59 -4.22
CA TRP A 126 9.01 -1.59 -5.42
C TRP A 126 9.53 -0.75 -6.58
N ARG A 127 10.55 0.07 -6.34
CA ARG A 127 11.13 0.97 -7.33
C ARG A 127 11.49 0.31 -8.67
N ASN A 128 11.92 -0.95 -8.63
CA ASN A 128 12.35 -1.69 -9.82
C ASN A 128 11.19 -2.29 -10.62
N PHE A 129 9.94 -2.15 -10.16
CA PHE A 129 8.75 -2.71 -10.82
C PHE A 129 8.01 -1.73 -11.71
N VAL A 130 8.34 -0.43 -11.68
CA VAL A 130 7.61 0.60 -12.45
C VAL A 130 7.51 0.26 -13.93
N GLN A 131 8.58 -0.29 -14.53
CA GLN A 131 8.59 -0.65 -15.94
C GLN A 131 8.36 -2.15 -16.19
N ARG A 132 8.32 -2.99 -15.14
CA ARG A 132 8.16 -4.43 -15.34
C ARG A 132 6.75 -4.75 -15.76
N SER A 133 6.61 -5.38 -16.92
CA SER A 133 5.32 -5.86 -17.43
C SER A 133 4.81 -7.09 -16.69
N SER A 134 5.64 -7.74 -15.87
CA SER A 134 5.24 -8.91 -15.09
C SER A 134 5.76 -8.89 -13.66
N LEU A 135 5.00 -9.55 -12.78
CA LEU A 135 5.32 -9.71 -11.37
C LEU A 135 5.42 -11.20 -11.02
N SER A 136 6.51 -11.57 -10.34
CA SER A 136 6.75 -12.90 -9.81
C SER A 136 5.96 -13.14 -8.53
N MET A 137 4.89 -13.92 -8.63
CA MET A 137 4.06 -14.29 -7.48
C MET A 137 4.75 -15.28 -6.52
N SER A 138 6.02 -15.65 -6.71
CA SER A 138 6.79 -16.37 -5.68
C SER A 138 7.42 -15.43 -4.65
N GLN A 139 7.54 -14.14 -4.96
CA GLN A 139 8.22 -13.16 -4.12
C GLN A 139 7.23 -12.33 -3.30
N SER A 140 7.39 -12.32 -1.98
CA SER A 140 6.41 -11.67 -1.09
C SER A 140 6.24 -10.18 -1.37
N TYR A 141 7.30 -9.44 -1.71
CA TYR A 141 7.18 -8.02 -2.00
C TYR A 141 6.45 -7.74 -3.32
N GLU A 142 6.55 -8.62 -4.33
CA GLU A 142 5.81 -8.48 -5.59
C GLU A 142 4.34 -8.84 -5.41
N LYS A 143 4.03 -9.85 -4.56
CA LYS A 143 2.64 -10.10 -4.12
C LYS A 143 2.04 -8.89 -3.41
N ASN A 144 2.82 -8.22 -2.57
CA ASN A 144 2.37 -7.03 -1.85
C ASN A 144 2.12 -5.86 -2.81
N LEU A 145 2.95 -5.70 -3.85
CA LEU A 145 2.70 -4.72 -4.92
C LEU A 145 1.42 -5.06 -5.69
N GLN A 146 1.23 -6.32 -6.07
CA GLN A 146 -0.01 -6.76 -6.74
C GLN A 146 -1.25 -6.52 -5.87
N LEU A 147 -1.14 -6.70 -4.55
CA LEU A 147 -2.23 -6.41 -3.62
C LEU A 147 -2.57 -4.91 -3.61
N CYS A 148 -1.55 -4.04 -3.56
CA CYS A 148 -1.75 -2.60 -3.69
C CYS A 148 -2.45 -2.24 -5.01
N MET A 149 -1.97 -2.78 -6.13
CA MET A 149 -2.53 -2.54 -7.45
C MET A 149 -4.01 -2.94 -7.51
N GLN A 150 -4.37 -4.09 -6.92
CA GLN A 150 -5.76 -4.53 -6.90
C GLN A 150 -6.64 -3.62 -6.04
N ILE A 151 -6.17 -3.17 -4.87
CA ILE A 151 -6.91 -2.21 -4.03
C ILE A 151 -7.19 -0.92 -4.83
N VAL A 152 -6.19 -0.40 -5.54
CA VAL A 152 -6.34 0.80 -6.38
C VAL A 152 -7.36 0.55 -7.50
N ARG A 153 -7.36 -0.63 -8.14
CA ARG A 153 -8.36 -0.99 -9.16
C ARG A 153 -9.78 -1.07 -8.59
N GLU A 154 -9.97 -1.62 -7.40
CA GLU A 154 -11.29 -1.61 -6.74
C GLU A 154 -11.74 -0.18 -6.38
N ILE A 155 -10.81 0.72 -6.04
CA ILE A 155 -11.11 2.15 -5.88
C ILE A 155 -11.57 2.75 -7.21
N TYR A 156 -10.85 2.50 -8.31
CA TYR A 156 -11.23 2.94 -9.66
C TYR A 156 -12.60 2.41 -10.09
N LYS A 157 -12.92 1.16 -9.75
CA LYS A 157 -14.23 0.55 -9.97
C LYS A 157 -15.32 1.25 -9.14
N GLY A 158 -15.05 1.54 -7.87
CA GLY A 158 -15.94 2.32 -7.00
C GLY A 158 -16.19 3.76 -7.49
N LEU A 159 -15.21 4.35 -8.18
CA LEU A 159 -15.32 5.65 -8.85
C LEU A 159 -16.07 5.61 -10.19
N LYS A 160 -16.45 4.40 -10.66
CA LYS A 160 -17.17 4.17 -11.92
C LYS A 160 -16.55 4.91 -13.10
N ILE A 161 -15.23 4.79 -13.22
CA ILE A 161 -14.47 5.41 -14.30
C ILE A 161 -14.99 4.88 -15.65
N THR A 162 -15.23 5.80 -16.58
CA THR A 162 -15.64 5.49 -17.95
C THR A 162 -14.71 6.16 -18.95
N GLN A 163 -14.68 5.64 -20.17
CA GLN A 163 -13.93 6.22 -21.28
C GLN A 163 -14.91 6.67 -22.36
N VAL A 164 -14.85 7.95 -22.74
CA VAL A 164 -15.59 8.50 -23.88
C VAL A 164 -14.58 8.99 -24.91
N GLY A 165 -14.38 8.19 -25.96
CA GLY A 165 -13.31 8.44 -26.94
C GLY A 165 -11.93 8.36 -26.30
N ARG A 166 -11.16 9.43 -26.41
CA ARG A 166 -9.84 9.57 -25.76
C ARG A 166 -9.93 10.35 -24.45
N THR A 167 -11.04 10.27 -23.73
CA THR A 167 -11.17 10.99 -22.46
C THR A 167 -11.64 10.03 -21.39
N THR A 168 -10.90 10.00 -20.28
CA THR A 168 -11.34 9.35 -19.05
C THR A 168 -12.27 10.30 -18.31
N LYS A 169 -13.46 9.83 -18.00
CA LYS A 169 -14.47 10.57 -17.26
C LYS A 169 -14.75 9.87 -15.94
N VAL A 170 -14.69 10.64 -14.87
CA VAL A 170 -15.18 10.22 -13.56
C VAL A 170 -16.53 10.89 -13.33
N ASN A 171 -17.60 10.10 -13.31
CA ASN A 171 -18.95 10.64 -13.13
C ASN A 171 -19.27 10.79 -11.65
N LEU A 172 -18.77 11.87 -11.07
CA LEU A 172 -18.96 12.17 -9.65
C LEU A 172 -20.31 12.85 -9.36
N LYS A 173 -20.94 13.48 -10.36
CA LYS A 173 -22.20 14.24 -10.18
C LYS A 173 -23.41 13.37 -9.85
N GLN A 174 -23.40 12.12 -10.30
CA GLN A 174 -24.52 11.18 -10.09
C GLN A 174 -24.33 10.33 -8.83
N GLU A 175 -23.15 10.36 -8.22
CA GLU A 175 -22.76 9.41 -7.18
C GLU A 175 -22.61 10.13 -5.83
N HIS A 176 -23.72 10.29 -5.11
CA HIS A 176 -23.72 10.90 -3.78
C HIS A 176 -22.98 10.08 -2.70
N ASN A 177 -22.53 8.86 -3.00
CA ASN A 177 -21.93 7.96 -2.01
C ASN A 177 -20.67 7.24 -2.54
N ILE A 178 -19.61 8.00 -2.81
CA ILE A 178 -18.30 7.47 -3.25
C ILE A 178 -17.77 6.43 -2.26
N CYS A 179 -17.80 6.73 -0.96
CA CYS A 179 -17.32 5.83 0.09
C CYS A 179 -18.07 4.49 0.08
N GLY A 180 -19.40 4.53 -0.08
CA GLY A 180 -20.21 3.32 -0.18
C GLY A 180 -19.99 2.54 -1.46
N ASN A 181 -19.72 3.22 -2.59
CA ASN A 181 -19.41 2.56 -3.85
C ASN A 181 -18.05 1.85 -3.81
N VAL A 182 -17.02 2.50 -3.28
CA VAL A 182 -15.70 1.90 -3.07
C VAL A 182 -15.79 0.77 -2.05
N TYR A 183 -16.50 0.96 -0.93
CA TYR A 183 -16.75 -0.11 0.03
C TYR A 183 -17.37 -1.33 -0.66
N LYS A 184 -18.42 -1.10 -1.46
CA LYS A 184 -19.09 -2.17 -2.18
C LYS A 184 -18.14 -2.90 -3.13
N ALA A 185 -17.36 -2.18 -3.94
CA ALA A 185 -16.37 -2.76 -4.84
C ALA A 185 -15.36 -3.63 -4.08
N LEU A 186 -14.83 -3.11 -2.97
CA LEU A 186 -13.94 -3.87 -2.08
C LEU A 186 -14.64 -5.10 -1.50
N THR A 187 -15.88 -5.01 -1.02
CA THR A 187 -16.61 -6.17 -0.45
C THR A 187 -16.98 -7.25 -1.48
N GLU A 188 -17.04 -6.89 -2.76
CA GLU A 188 -17.19 -7.87 -3.84
C GLU A 188 -15.88 -8.63 -4.12
N TRP A 189 -14.74 -8.05 -3.74
CA TRP A 189 -13.40 -8.60 -3.96
C TRP A 189 -12.79 -9.26 -2.70
N VAL A 190 -13.09 -8.73 -1.51
CA VAL A 190 -12.63 -9.20 -0.20
C VAL A 190 -13.77 -9.22 0.82
N ASP A 191 -13.55 -9.85 1.97
CA ASP A 191 -14.55 -9.81 3.05
C ASP A 191 -14.79 -8.38 3.59
N GLU A 192 -15.95 -8.18 4.20
CA GLU A 192 -16.38 -6.89 4.77
C GLU A 192 -15.35 -6.28 5.73
N LYS A 193 -14.70 -7.13 6.53
CA LYS A 193 -13.74 -6.66 7.53
C LYS A 193 -12.45 -6.17 6.88
N PHE A 194 -12.02 -6.78 5.77
CA PHE A 194 -10.91 -6.29 4.96
C PHE A 194 -11.25 -4.99 4.24
N ALA A 195 -12.43 -4.91 3.63
CA ALA A 195 -12.88 -3.69 2.98
C ALA A 195 -12.93 -2.51 3.96
N GLU A 196 -13.42 -2.75 5.18
CA GLU A 196 -13.42 -1.78 6.28
C GLU A 196 -11.99 -1.36 6.68
N GLU A 197 -11.07 -2.31 6.80
CA GLU A 197 -9.68 -2.04 7.17
C GLU A 197 -8.94 -1.21 6.11
N ILE A 198 -9.20 -1.48 4.83
CA ILE A 198 -8.69 -0.69 3.70
C ILE A 198 -9.25 0.74 3.78
N LEU A 199 -10.57 0.91 3.88
CA LEU A 199 -11.18 2.24 3.95
C LEU A 199 -10.62 3.08 5.10
N LYS A 200 -10.51 2.50 6.30
CA LYS A 200 -9.96 3.22 7.46
C LYS A 200 -8.52 3.68 7.26
N ASN A 201 -7.72 2.96 6.49
CA ASN A 201 -6.31 3.32 6.27
C ASN A 201 -6.11 4.24 5.08
N TRP A 202 -7.01 4.22 4.11
CA TRP A 202 -6.84 4.89 2.83
C TRP A 202 -7.67 6.16 2.69
N PHE A 203 -8.74 6.29 3.48
CA PHE A 203 -9.69 7.40 3.45
C PHE A 203 -9.77 8.05 4.82
N SER A 204 -10.09 9.34 4.87
CA SER A 204 -10.50 10.04 6.08
C SER A 204 -11.81 9.46 6.63
N THR A 205 -11.72 8.49 7.55
CA THR A 205 -12.85 7.72 8.05
C THR A 205 -13.21 8.12 9.48
N GLU A 206 -14.49 8.35 9.73
CA GLU A 206 -15.04 8.62 11.07
C GLU A 206 -16.04 7.54 11.47
N ASP A 207 -16.08 7.20 12.76
CA ASP A 207 -17.14 6.33 13.30
C ASP A 207 -18.47 7.10 13.44
N SER A 208 -19.50 6.42 13.94
CA SER A 208 -20.81 7.04 14.17
C SER A 208 -20.79 8.22 15.14
N GLU A 209 -19.75 8.33 15.99
CA GLU A 209 -19.54 9.41 16.95
C GLU A 209 -18.63 10.53 16.40
N GLY A 210 -18.21 10.44 15.14
CA GLY A 210 -17.30 11.41 14.51
C GLY A 210 -15.83 11.23 14.95
N LYS A 211 -15.48 10.09 15.56
CA LYS A 211 -14.09 9.83 15.95
C LYS A 211 -13.32 9.27 14.76
N PRO A 212 -12.11 9.80 14.49
CA PRO A 212 -11.29 9.29 13.40
C PRO A 212 -10.93 7.83 13.64
N MET A 213 -11.07 6.99 12.61
CA MET A 213 -10.80 5.56 12.67
C MET A 213 -9.47 5.16 12.03
N ASN A 214 -8.70 6.13 11.53
CA ASN A 214 -7.53 5.90 10.72
C ASN A 214 -6.32 5.45 11.54
N THR A 215 -5.76 4.31 11.18
CA THR A 215 -4.51 3.79 11.76
C THR A 215 -3.27 4.35 11.09
N LEU A 216 -3.33 4.63 9.78
CA LEU A 216 -2.31 5.39 9.06
C LEU A 216 -2.84 6.80 8.82
N GLN A 217 -2.22 7.81 9.45
CA GLN A 217 -2.58 9.20 9.25
C GLN A 217 -1.44 9.89 8.52
N VAL A 218 -1.74 10.40 7.32
CA VAL A 218 -0.86 11.31 6.61
C VAL A 218 -1.36 12.73 6.87
N ALA A 219 -0.45 13.64 7.21
CA ALA A 219 -0.83 15.00 7.58
C ALA A 219 -1.42 15.76 6.39
N GLY A 220 -2.70 16.12 6.48
CA GLY A 220 -3.36 17.01 5.53
C GLY A 220 -3.78 16.40 4.20
N THR A 221 -3.64 15.08 4.02
CA THR A 221 -4.14 14.36 2.85
C THR A 221 -4.35 12.88 3.20
N ASP A 222 -5.19 12.17 2.47
CA ASP A 222 -5.30 10.71 2.57
C ASP A 222 -4.89 10.01 1.26
N LEU A 223 -4.69 8.69 1.33
CA LEU A 223 -4.20 7.95 0.16
C LEU A 223 -5.21 7.96 -0.98
N PHE A 224 -6.51 8.02 -0.68
CA PHE A 224 -7.55 8.13 -1.68
C PHE A 224 -7.49 9.47 -2.43
N GLU A 225 -7.30 10.59 -1.73
CA GLU A 225 -7.09 11.90 -2.36
C GLU A 225 -5.93 11.82 -3.35
N VAL A 226 -4.79 11.27 -2.93
CA VAL A 226 -3.61 11.08 -3.79
C VAL A 226 -3.90 10.22 -5.02
N ILE A 227 -4.63 9.11 -4.86
CA ILE A 227 -5.01 8.23 -5.97
C ILE A 227 -5.97 8.95 -6.94
N SER A 228 -6.90 9.72 -6.41
CA SER A 228 -7.88 10.46 -7.21
C SER A 228 -7.22 11.62 -7.95
N GLU A 229 -6.26 12.32 -7.35
CA GLU A 229 -5.46 13.37 -7.98
C GLU A 229 -4.54 12.77 -9.06
N ASP A 230 -3.90 11.64 -8.78
CA ASP A 230 -3.09 10.94 -9.77
C ASP A 230 -3.92 10.50 -10.98
N LEU A 231 -5.15 10.05 -10.75
CA LEU A 231 -6.06 9.66 -11.81
C LEU A 231 -6.54 10.89 -12.60
N ILE A 232 -7.14 11.87 -11.93
CA ILE A 232 -7.94 12.93 -12.54
C ILE A 232 -7.05 14.07 -13.07
N GLY A 233 -5.91 14.31 -12.43
CA GLY A 233 -4.99 15.40 -12.71
C GLY A 233 -4.65 16.22 -11.46
N ASP A 234 -3.56 16.95 -11.56
CA ASP A 234 -3.04 17.78 -10.46
C ASP A 234 -4.08 18.81 -10.02
N ASP A 235 -4.23 18.98 -8.71
CA ASP A 235 -5.25 19.82 -8.06
C ASP A 235 -6.72 19.46 -8.37
N ALA A 236 -6.98 18.43 -9.17
CA ALA A 236 -8.32 17.98 -9.59
C ALA A 236 -8.79 16.70 -8.88
N GLY A 237 -8.01 16.21 -7.90
CA GLY A 237 -8.40 15.12 -7.02
C GLY A 237 -9.63 15.45 -6.16
N ILE A 238 -10.24 14.41 -5.61
CA ILE A 238 -11.40 14.51 -4.72
C ILE A 238 -10.87 14.75 -3.30
N LYS A 239 -10.91 16.01 -2.87
CA LYS A 239 -10.36 16.44 -1.58
C LYS A 239 -11.42 16.41 -0.48
N ASP A 240 -10.95 16.36 0.77
CA ASP A 240 -11.77 16.41 1.97
C ASP A 240 -12.91 15.37 1.99
N LEU A 241 -12.72 14.23 1.31
CA LEU A 241 -13.69 13.15 1.29
C LEU A 241 -13.72 12.47 2.65
N LYS A 242 -14.81 12.67 3.40
CA LYS A 242 -15.04 12.00 4.67
C LYS A 242 -15.95 10.80 4.51
N CYS A 243 -15.50 9.65 4.98
CA CYS A 243 -16.28 8.41 5.02
C CYS A 243 -16.79 8.15 6.43
N LYS A 244 -18.11 8.16 6.62
CA LYS A 244 -18.74 7.77 7.88
C LYS A 244 -19.09 6.28 7.88
N CYS A 245 -18.63 5.55 8.89
CA CYS A 245 -19.02 4.17 9.12
C CYS A 245 -20.26 4.10 10.02
N GLU A 246 -21.39 3.67 9.45
CA GLU A 246 -22.64 3.44 10.18
C GLU A 246 -22.87 1.94 10.38
N GLY A 247 -23.04 1.53 11.64
CA GLY A 247 -23.50 0.19 11.97
C GLY A 247 -25.02 0.13 11.89
N ILE A 248 -25.56 -0.55 10.89
CA ILE A 248 -27.00 -0.80 10.80
C ILE A 248 -27.30 -1.94 11.78
N LYS A 249 -28.00 -1.61 12.88
CA LYS A 249 -28.51 -2.63 13.78
C LYS A 249 -29.58 -3.42 13.04
N GLY A 250 -29.23 -4.63 12.60
CA GLY A 250 -30.20 -5.58 12.09
C GLY A 250 -31.30 -5.82 13.13
N VAL A 251 -32.54 -5.98 12.68
CA VAL A 251 -33.66 -6.36 13.55
C VAL A 251 -33.47 -7.83 13.94
N GLY A 252 -32.63 -8.09 14.95
CA GLY A 252 -32.29 -9.44 15.42
C GLY A 252 -30.87 -9.56 15.99
N ILE A 253 -30.56 -10.71 16.61
CA ILE A 253 -29.26 -11.04 17.23
C ILE A 253 -28.15 -11.29 16.18
N GLN A 254 -28.46 -11.22 14.88
CA GLN A 254 -27.54 -11.64 13.83
C GLN A 254 -27.00 -10.42 13.06
N SER A 255 -25.67 -10.24 13.17
CA SER A 255 -24.78 -9.34 12.42
C SER A 255 -25.18 -7.86 12.30
N ILE A 256 -24.31 -6.97 12.78
CA ILE A 256 -24.37 -5.54 12.46
C ILE A 256 -23.82 -5.38 11.03
N GLU A 257 -24.70 -5.10 10.07
CA GLU A 257 -24.29 -4.76 8.71
C GLU A 257 -23.65 -3.36 8.75
N LYS A 258 -22.45 -3.24 8.18
CA LYS A 258 -21.74 -1.95 8.13
C LYS A 258 -21.99 -1.28 6.79
N LYS A 259 -22.28 0.01 6.84
CA LYS A 259 -22.41 0.86 5.66
C LYS A 259 -21.47 2.03 5.75
N PHE A 260 -20.81 2.34 4.64
CA PHE A 260 -20.03 3.56 4.48
C PHE A 260 -20.84 4.60 3.69
N ILE A 261 -20.86 5.82 4.20
CA ILE A 261 -21.55 6.96 3.60
C ILE A 261 -20.56 8.09 3.42
N THR A 262 -20.56 8.71 2.25
CA THR A 262 -19.85 9.97 2.01
C THR A 262 -20.54 11.10 2.76
N GLU A 263 -19.85 11.72 3.73
CA GLU A 263 -20.28 13.01 4.27
C GLU A 263 -19.96 14.12 3.26
N LYS A 264 -20.81 15.14 3.19
CA LYS A 264 -20.76 16.19 2.14
C LYS A 264 -19.34 16.73 1.95
N THR A 265 -18.79 16.53 0.75
CA THR A 265 -17.57 17.20 0.29
C THR A 265 -17.87 18.67 0.05
N GLN A 266 -17.01 19.58 0.51
CA GLN A 266 -17.16 21.01 0.23
C GLN A 266 -16.86 21.35 -1.23
N ASP A 267 -16.10 20.51 -1.91
CA ASP A 267 -15.74 20.73 -3.30
C ASP A 267 -16.92 20.49 -4.24
N SER A 268 -17.24 21.55 -4.98
CA SER A 268 -18.25 21.58 -6.03
C SER A 268 -17.76 20.70 -7.18
N ILE A 269 -18.17 19.43 -7.15
CA ILE A 269 -17.85 18.43 -8.15
C ILE A 269 -18.22 18.95 -9.56
N THR A 270 -17.21 19.43 -10.27
CA THR A 270 -17.33 19.77 -11.70
C THR A 270 -17.14 18.49 -12.51
N GLU A 271 -17.71 18.41 -13.71
CA GLU A 271 -17.41 17.27 -14.59
C GLU A 271 -15.96 17.42 -15.03
N ILE A 272 -15.08 16.54 -14.56
CA ILE A 272 -13.66 16.60 -14.92
C ILE A 272 -13.44 15.70 -16.14
N VAL A 273 -13.04 16.36 -17.22
CA VAL A 273 -12.79 15.75 -18.53
C VAL A 273 -11.28 15.69 -18.69
N GLN A 274 -10.69 14.52 -18.44
CA GLN A 274 -9.26 14.32 -18.65
C GLN A 274 -9.04 13.70 -20.02
N HIS A 275 -8.31 14.38 -20.90
CA HIS A 275 -7.90 13.81 -22.17
C HIS A 275 -6.84 12.72 -21.91
N LEU A 276 -7.18 11.49 -22.24
CA LEU A 276 -6.19 10.45 -22.44
C LEU A 276 -5.22 10.89 -23.53
N PRO A 277 -3.93 10.68 -23.32
CA PRO A 277 -2.94 10.87 -24.36
C PRO A 277 -3.34 10.03 -25.59
N SER A 278 -3.21 10.62 -26.78
CA SER A 278 -3.43 9.90 -28.04
C SER A 278 -2.57 8.64 -28.08
N GLU A 279 -3.10 7.54 -28.64
CA GLU A 279 -2.45 6.22 -28.74
C GLU A 279 -1.00 6.22 -29.28
N ASP A 280 -0.56 7.32 -29.89
CA ASP A 280 0.82 7.50 -30.37
C ASP A 280 1.83 7.99 -29.32
N VAL A 281 1.43 8.30 -28.07
CA VAL A 281 2.38 8.80 -27.06
C VAL A 281 2.31 8.01 -25.74
N THR A 282 3.43 7.34 -25.49
CA THR A 282 3.81 6.56 -24.31
C THR A 282 4.04 7.43 -23.07
N THR A 283 3.03 8.21 -22.65
CA THR A 283 3.10 9.02 -21.42
C THR A 283 3.40 8.20 -20.17
N GLU A 284 2.94 6.94 -20.11
CA GLU A 284 3.33 6.03 -19.03
C GLU A 284 4.82 5.66 -19.11
N ASP A 285 5.37 5.41 -20.31
CA ASP A 285 6.80 5.14 -20.47
C ASP A 285 7.63 6.38 -20.15
N SER A 286 7.15 7.57 -20.51
CA SER A 286 7.79 8.84 -20.17
C SER A 286 7.91 8.99 -18.65
N LEU A 287 6.80 8.89 -17.93
CA LEU A 287 6.78 9.00 -16.47
C LEU A 287 7.66 7.90 -15.80
N SER A 288 7.59 6.68 -16.33
CA SER A 288 8.38 5.54 -15.83
C SER A 288 9.87 5.72 -16.08
N SER A 289 10.25 6.31 -17.20
CA SER A 289 11.65 6.63 -17.53
C SER A 289 12.18 7.75 -16.63
N THR A 290 11.40 8.80 -16.40
CA THR A 290 11.79 9.90 -15.50
C THR A 290 11.95 9.43 -14.06
N LEU A 291 11.06 8.56 -13.57
CA LEU A 291 11.25 7.97 -12.25
C LEU A 291 12.56 7.16 -12.16
N GLN A 292 12.88 6.40 -13.21
CA GLN A 292 14.11 5.61 -13.22
C GLN A 292 15.35 6.51 -13.20
N GLU A 293 15.32 7.61 -13.94
CA GLU A 293 16.36 8.64 -13.91
C GLU A 293 16.50 9.25 -12.51
N TYR A 294 15.39 9.66 -11.89
CA TYR A 294 15.36 10.17 -10.50
C TYR A 294 15.93 9.15 -9.48
N ILE A 295 15.58 7.86 -9.63
CA ILE A 295 16.13 6.77 -8.82
C ILE A 295 17.64 6.63 -9.02
N GLN A 296 18.15 6.82 -10.23
CA GLN A 296 19.58 6.73 -10.51
C GLN A 296 20.32 7.91 -9.90
N GLU A 297 19.83 9.14 -10.08
CA GLU A 297 20.46 10.35 -9.53
C GLU A 297 20.51 10.36 -8.00
N SER A 298 19.42 9.97 -7.35
CA SER A 298 19.35 9.89 -5.88
C SER A 298 20.36 8.90 -5.26
N ASN A 299 20.77 7.87 -5.99
CA ASN A 299 21.81 6.94 -5.55
C ASN A 299 23.23 7.53 -5.68
N ILE A 300 23.47 8.36 -6.69
CA ILE A 300 24.76 9.02 -6.91
C ILE A 300 25.03 10.06 -5.82
N ALA A 301 24.01 10.85 -5.46
CA ALA A 301 24.15 11.89 -4.43
C ALA A 301 24.60 11.34 -3.07
N LYS A 302 24.09 10.18 -2.65
CA LYS A 302 24.48 9.54 -1.37
C LYS A 302 25.91 9.00 -1.35
N GLY A 303 26.51 8.72 -2.52
CA GLY A 303 27.88 8.20 -2.60
C GLY A 303 28.97 9.25 -2.49
N SER A 304 28.64 10.52 -2.75
CA SER A 304 29.62 11.63 -2.83
C SER A 304 29.99 12.24 -1.47
N GLU A 305 29.24 11.99 -0.40
CA GLU A 305 29.47 12.62 0.91
C GLU A 305 30.41 11.81 1.83
N ALA A 306 30.96 10.67 1.38
CA ALA A 306 31.68 9.72 2.23
C ALA A 306 33.22 9.83 2.20
N GLU A 307 33.84 10.70 1.40
CA GLU A 307 35.31 10.84 1.35
C GLU A 307 35.75 12.31 1.43
N THR A 308 35.92 12.81 2.64
CA THR A 308 36.89 13.89 2.95
C THR A 308 37.34 13.70 4.39
N ASP A 309 38.05 12.60 4.62
CA ASP A 309 38.82 12.43 5.85
C ASP A 309 40.20 13.06 5.60
N ASP A 310 40.39 14.23 6.20
CA ASP A 310 41.51 15.13 6.05
C ASP A 310 42.73 14.56 6.82
N SER A 311 43.35 13.51 6.30
CA SER A 311 44.61 12.99 6.85
C SER A 311 45.79 13.74 6.24
N SER A 312 46.11 14.87 6.87
CA SER A 312 47.35 15.59 6.70
C SER A 312 48.53 14.79 7.29
N GLY A 313 49.21 14.03 6.43
CA GLY A 313 50.45 13.32 6.76
C GLY A 313 51.41 13.34 5.57
N SER A 314 52.33 14.29 5.57
CA SER A 314 53.32 14.55 4.54
C SER A 314 54.37 13.43 4.43
N GLY A 315 54.55 12.90 3.22
CA GLY A 315 55.70 12.08 2.85
C GLY A 315 55.76 11.85 1.32
N PRO A 316 56.86 12.19 0.62
CA PRO A 316 56.95 12.01 -0.81
C PRO A 316 57.51 10.63 -1.12
N PHE A 317 56.77 9.80 -1.86
CA PHE A 317 57.37 8.69 -2.60
C PHE A 317 56.59 8.39 -3.89
N THR A 318 57.24 8.67 -5.02
CA THR A 318 57.01 8.11 -6.35
C THR A 318 57.66 6.70 -6.37
N VAL A 319 57.26 5.64 -7.08
CA VAL A 319 56.67 5.41 -8.41
C VAL A 319 56.06 3.99 -8.41
N SER A 320 55.11 3.74 -9.31
CA SER A 320 55.01 2.54 -10.18
C SER A 320 53.83 1.59 -9.97
N ALA A 321 53.24 1.24 -11.12
CA ALA A 321 52.10 0.38 -11.33
C ALA A 321 52.37 -1.07 -10.92
N GLY A 322 51.37 -1.69 -10.29
CA GLY A 322 51.35 -3.12 -10.00
C GLY A 322 50.04 -3.53 -9.33
N VAL A 323 49.29 -4.41 -10.00
CA VAL A 323 48.04 -5.02 -9.54
C VAL A 323 48.28 -5.78 -8.22
N SER A 324 47.54 -5.44 -7.16
CA SER A 324 47.59 -6.15 -5.87
C SER A 324 46.31 -6.95 -5.64
N TRP A 325 46.41 -8.26 -5.84
CA TRP A 325 45.59 -9.26 -5.16
C TRP A 325 46.23 -9.54 -3.79
N GLY A 326 45.50 -9.34 -2.69
CA GLY A 326 45.90 -9.85 -1.38
C GLY A 326 45.56 -8.95 -0.21
N GLY A 327 44.58 -9.36 0.60
CA GLY A 327 44.20 -8.63 1.82
C GLY A 327 43.07 -9.27 2.62
N MET A 328 43.00 -10.61 2.69
CA MET A 328 42.40 -11.29 3.84
C MET A 328 43.29 -10.98 5.05
N ILE A 329 42.71 -10.40 6.10
CA ILE A 329 42.99 -10.58 7.55
C ILE A 329 42.44 -9.33 8.25
N GLY A 330 41.27 -9.47 8.88
CA GLY A 330 40.66 -8.38 9.64
C GLY A 330 39.19 -8.59 10.04
N GLY A 331 38.73 -9.84 10.19
CA GLY A 331 37.30 -10.13 10.45
C GLY A 331 37.05 -11.13 11.58
N GLY A 332 38.03 -11.39 12.45
CA GLY A 332 37.98 -12.49 13.40
C GLY A 332 37.11 -12.25 14.65
N ALA A 333 36.95 -11.01 15.11
CA ALA A 333 36.26 -10.74 16.37
C ALA A 333 34.73 -10.55 16.21
N VAL A 334 34.28 -9.96 15.11
CA VAL A 334 32.86 -9.63 14.89
C VAL A 334 32.05 -10.86 14.48
N ALA A 335 32.64 -11.79 13.71
CA ALA A 335 31.98 -13.02 13.29
C ALA A 335 31.70 -13.99 14.46
N VAL A 336 32.59 -14.04 15.46
CA VAL A 336 32.40 -14.87 16.65
C VAL A 336 31.27 -14.32 17.53
N ALA A 337 31.20 -12.99 17.71
CA ALA A 337 30.12 -12.35 18.50
C ALA A 337 28.74 -12.56 17.86
N LEU A 338 28.62 -12.41 16.54
CA LEU A 338 27.36 -12.64 15.81
C LEU A 338 26.97 -14.12 15.76
N GLY A 339 27.94 -15.03 15.64
CA GLY A 339 27.70 -16.47 15.72
C GLY A 339 27.13 -16.90 17.09
N SER A 340 27.65 -16.34 18.19
CA SER A 340 27.16 -16.66 19.54
C SER A 340 25.73 -16.17 19.83
N LEU A 341 25.29 -15.05 19.23
CA LEU A 341 23.92 -14.56 19.38
C LEU A 341 22.90 -15.41 18.60
N GLY A 342 23.29 -15.94 17.43
CA GLY A 342 22.45 -16.84 16.64
C GLY A 342 22.14 -18.16 17.36
N VAL A 343 23.14 -18.75 18.02
CA VAL A 343 22.98 -20.01 18.76
C VAL A 343 22.10 -19.84 20.01
N TYR A 344 22.19 -18.69 20.70
CA TYR A 344 21.34 -18.37 21.85
C TYR A 344 19.87 -18.15 21.46
N GLY A 345 19.60 -17.53 20.31
CA GLY A 345 18.25 -17.37 19.78
C GLY A 345 17.57 -18.70 19.46
N MET A 346 18.32 -19.64 18.87
CA MET A 346 17.79 -20.93 18.42
C MET A 346 17.54 -21.90 19.59
N THR A 347 18.40 -21.90 20.60
CA THR A 347 18.22 -22.72 21.83
C THR A 347 17.03 -22.27 22.68
N ARG A 348 16.67 -20.97 22.68
CA ARG A 348 15.48 -20.45 23.37
C ARG A 348 14.16 -20.86 22.71
N ILE A 349 14.15 -21.06 21.39
CA ILE A 349 12.94 -21.48 20.65
C ILE A 349 12.69 -22.98 20.86
N MET A 350 13.74 -23.80 20.84
CA MET A 350 13.60 -25.25 21.04
C MET A 350 13.25 -25.63 22.47
N THR A 351 13.68 -24.87 23.47
CA THR A 351 13.40 -25.18 24.89
C THR A 351 12.00 -24.80 25.37
N ARG A 352 11.24 -23.98 24.62
CA ARG A 352 9.84 -23.64 24.94
C ARG A 352 8.80 -24.59 24.32
N GLY A 353 9.21 -25.57 23.52
CA GLY A 353 8.31 -26.52 22.83
C GLY A 353 7.84 -27.73 23.64
N GLY A 354 7.90 -27.70 24.98
CA GLY A 354 7.66 -28.88 25.80
C GLY A 354 6.82 -28.63 27.05
N ARG A 355 5.51 -28.40 26.88
CA ARG A 355 4.47 -28.72 27.88
C ARG A 355 3.06 -28.54 27.27
N VAL A 356 2.66 -29.49 26.43
CA VAL A 356 1.24 -29.75 26.15
C VAL A 356 0.65 -30.36 27.43
N ALA A 357 0.08 -29.52 28.29
CA ALA A 357 -0.75 -29.98 29.40
C ALA A 357 -2.07 -30.49 28.84
N ARG A 358 -2.13 -31.79 28.56
CA ARG A 358 -3.40 -32.54 28.50
C ARG A 358 -4.08 -32.42 29.86
N ARG A 359 -5.06 -31.55 29.99
CA ARG A 359 -6.01 -31.59 31.10
C ARG A 359 -7.42 -31.51 30.54
N GLY A 360 -8.05 -32.67 30.44
CA GLY A 360 -9.48 -32.78 30.15
C GLY A 360 -10.29 -32.14 31.27
N SER A 361 -11.33 -31.43 30.88
CA SER A 361 -12.38 -30.97 31.78
C SER A 361 -13.71 -31.03 31.04
N LYS A 362 -14.42 -32.14 31.27
CA LYS A 362 -15.87 -32.22 31.08
C LYS A 362 -16.52 -31.24 32.06
N TYR A 363 -17.16 -30.19 31.55
CA TYR A 363 -18.23 -29.51 32.30
C TYR A 363 -19.34 -29.12 31.32
N GLN A 364 -20.34 -29.99 31.22
CA GLN A 364 -21.70 -29.57 30.91
C GLN A 364 -22.19 -28.71 32.07
N ARG A 365 -22.67 -27.49 31.79
CA ARG A 365 -23.67 -26.84 32.62
C ARG A 365 -24.54 -25.93 31.77
N ALA A 366 -25.85 -26.20 31.89
CA ALA A 366 -26.93 -25.46 31.30
C ALA A 366 -26.87 -23.97 31.68
N MET A 367 -27.14 -23.09 30.72
CA MET A 367 -27.61 -21.74 31.02
C MET A 367 -29.10 -21.67 30.66
N GLY A 368 -29.91 -21.49 31.69
CA GLY A 368 -31.32 -21.17 31.57
C GLY A 368 -31.52 -19.76 31.04
N SER A 369 -32.54 -19.60 30.20
CA SER A 369 -33.03 -18.31 29.72
C SER A 369 -33.71 -17.54 30.85
N VAL A 370 -33.29 -16.30 31.09
CA VAL A 370 -34.05 -15.34 31.90
C VAL A 370 -34.89 -14.49 30.94
N SER A 371 -36.21 -14.62 31.04
CA SER A 371 -37.19 -13.78 30.35
C SER A 371 -37.57 -12.62 31.28
N TYR A 372 -37.50 -11.39 30.78
CA TYR A 372 -38.05 -10.22 31.46
C TYR A 372 -39.36 -9.81 30.77
N THR A 373 -40.46 -9.92 31.50
CA THR A 373 -41.72 -9.25 31.17
C THR A 373 -41.73 -7.85 31.80
N PRO A 374 -42.03 -6.79 31.04
CA PRO A 374 -42.32 -5.49 31.64
C PRO A 374 -43.72 -5.53 32.26
N LYS A 375 -43.83 -4.96 33.47
CA LYS A 375 -45.10 -4.71 34.17
C LYS A 375 -45.67 -3.33 33.76
N PRO A 376 -47.00 -3.16 33.92
CA PRO A 376 -47.84 -2.23 33.15
C PRO A 376 -47.60 -0.74 33.41
#